data_AF-A0A7L0K231-F1
#
_entry.id   AF-A0A7L0K231-F1
#
_cell.length_a   1.000
_cell.length_b   1.000
_cell.length_c   1.000
_cell.angle_alpha   90.00
_cell.angle_beta   90.00
_cell.angle_gamma   90.00
#
_symmetry.space_group_name_H-M   'P 1'
#
loop_
_entity.id
_entity.type
_entity.pdbx_description
1 polymer ?
#
loop_
_entity_poly.entity_id
_entity_poly.type
_entity_poly.pdbx_seq_one_letter_code
_entity_poly.pdbx_strand_id
1 'polypeptide(L)'
;RLLEEINNHSTFVGKIWLSVLIVFRIVLTAVGGESIYYDEQSKFVCNTQQPGCENVCYDAFAPLSHVRFWIFQIIMVATPSVLYLGFAMHRIARMPESSRRRAPASQRGRMPQDGLMRAYVLHLLCRSLLETAFLFGQYLLYRFEVSPSYVCSRSPCPHTVDCFVSRPTEKTI
;
A
#
# COMPACT_ATOMS: atom_id res chain seq x y z
N ARG A 1 -20.81 26.06 -15.54
CA ARG A 1 -20.57 25.37 -16.84
C ARG A 1 -19.15 24.83 -16.92
N LEU A 2 -18.09 25.64 -17.02
CA LEU A 2 -16.69 25.13 -17.02
C LEU A 2 -16.35 24.25 -15.79
N LEU A 3 -16.71 24.66 -14.57
CA LEU A 3 -16.46 23.88 -13.36
C LEU A 3 -17.26 22.56 -13.29
N GLU A 4 -18.47 22.50 -13.86
CA GLU A 4 -19.26 21.27 -13.93
C GLU A 4 -18.66 20.28 -14.94
N GLU A 5 -18.17 20.79 -16.06
CA GLU A 5 -17.54 20.00 -17.11
C GLU A 5 -16.17 19.47 -16.65
N ILE A 6 -15.39 20.31 -15.94
CA ILE A 6 -14.15 19.91 -15.27
C ILE A 6 -14.44 18.88 -14.17
N ASN A 7 -15.48 19.04 -13.36
CA ASN A 7 -15.83 18.08 -12.31
C ASN A 7 -16.28 16.72 -12.90
N ASN A 8 -17.00 16.74 -14.02
CA ASN A 8 -17.46 15.53 -14.70
C ASN A 8 -16.29 14.78 -15.39
N HIS A 9 -15.32 15.51 -15.96
CA HIS A 9 -14.10 14.91 -16.51
C HIS A 9 -13.09 14.47 -15.43
N SER A 10 -12.95 15.25 -14.35
CA SER A 10 -11.99 15.00 -13.27
C SER A 10 -12.29 13.70 -12.51
N THR A 11 -13.57 13.38 -12.28
CA THR A 11 -13.94 12.13 -11.61
C THR A 11 -13.72 10.88 -12.47
N PHE A 12 -13.79 10.97 -13.80
CA PHE A 12 -13.45 9.86 -14.70
C PHE A 12 -11.94 9.67 -14.81
N VAL A 13 -11.21 10.74 -15.11
CA VAL A 13 -9.74 10.72 -15.22
C VAL A 13 -9.12 10.28 -13.90
N GLY A 14 -9.62 10.77 -12.77
CA GLY A 14 -9.17 10.37 -11.44
C GLY A 14 -9.38 8.89 -11.15
N LYS A 15 -10.50 8.29 -11.58
CA LYS A 15 -10.74 6.85 -11.43
C LYS A 15 -9.75 6.02 -12.25
N ILE A 16 -9.55 6.37 -13.52
CA ILE A 16 -8.58 5.68 -14.38
C ILE A 16 -7.16 5.81 -13.82
N TRP A 17 -6.76 7.01 -13.43
CA TRP A 17 -5.45 7.29 -12.84
C TRP A 17 -5.22 6.50 -11.54
N LEU A 18 -6.19 6.50 -10.63
CA LEU A 18 -6.10 5.73 -9.39
C LEU A 18 -6.01 4.22 -9.64
N SER A 19 -6.75 3.70 -10.62
CA SER A 19 -6.69 2.29 -11.01
C SER A 19 -5.33 1.94 -11.62
N VAL A 20 -4.80 2.76 -12.52
CA VAL A 20 -3.48 2.58 -13.12
C VAL A 20 -2.38 2.59 -12.05
N LEU A 21 -2.42 3.54 -11.12
CA LEU A 21 -1.45 3.63 -10.02
C LEU A 21 -1.51 2.40 -9.10
N ILE A 22 -2.70 1.88 -8.78
CA ILE A 22 -2.82 0.65 -7.97
C ILE A 22 -2.21 -0.54 -8.69
N VAL A 23 -2.53 -0.73 -9.98
CA VAL A 23 -1.99 -1.85 -10.77
C VAL A 23 -0.48 -1.77 -10.87
N PHE A 24 0.04 -0.59 -11.23
CA PHE A 24 1.47 -0.34 -11.30
C PHE A 24 2.17 -0.64 -9.97
N ARG A 25 1.58 -0.20 -8.85
CA ARG A 25 2.09 -0.45 -7.50
C ARG A 25 2.11 -1.94 -7.14
N ILE A 26 1.06 -2.68 -7.49
CA ILE A 26 1.01 -4.14 -7.27
C ILE A 26 2.11 -4.83 -8.07
N VAL A 27 2.26 -4.48 -9.35
CA VAL A 27 3.28 -5.06 -10.22
C VAL A 27 4.68 -4.78 -9.68
N LEU A 28 4.97 -3.54 -9.29
CA LEU A 28 6.28 -3.20 -8.70
C LEU A 28 6.54 -3.95 -7.40
N THR A 29 5.54 -4.06 -6.52
CA THR A 29 5.71 -4.76 -5.24
C THR A 29 5.88 -6.26 -5.43
N ALA A 30 5.14 -6.87 -6.35
CA ALA A 30 5.21 -8.31 -6.60
C ALA A 30 6.48 -8.71 -7.38
N VAL A 31 6.80 -7.98 -8.45
CA VAL A 31 7.94 -8.32 -9.31
C VAL A 31 9.24 -7.76 -8.73
N GLY A 32 9.26 -6.47 -8.40
CA GLY A 32 10.43 -5.79 -7.84
C GLY A 32 10.73 -6.25 -6.42
N GLY A 33 9.70 -6.51 -5.61
CA GLY A 33 9.87 -7.02 -4.25
C GLY A 33 10.55 -8.38 -4.23
N GLU A 34 10.06 -9.34 -5.03
CA GLU A 34 10.69 -10.65 -5.16
C GLU A 34 12.13 -10.51 -5.69
N SER A 35 12.40 -9.71 -6.73
CA SER A 35 13.75 -9.62 -7.31
C SER A 35 14.78 -8.92 -6.41
N ILE A 36 14.38 -7.94 -5.59
CA ILE A 36 15.31 -7.12 -4.78
C ILE A 36 15.46 -7.70 -3.37
N TYR A 37 14.41 -8.31 -2.82
CA TYR A 37 14.37 -8.75 -1.42
C TYR A 37 14.38 -10.27 -1.23
N TYR A 38 14.36 -11.11 -2.28
CA TYR A 38 14.42 -12.58 -2.09
C TYR A 38 15.67 -13.06 -1.33
N ASP A 39 16.79 -12.35 -1.48
CA ASP A 39 18.08 -12.70 -0.85
C ASP A 39 18.41 -11.85 0.38
N GLU A 40 17.43 -11.09 0.90
CA GLU A 40 17.66 -10.13 1.98
C GLU A 40 18.28 -10.75 3.24
N GLN A 41 17.84 -11.95 3.60
CA GLN A 41 18.36 -12.68 4.77
C GLN A 41 19.58 -13.53 4.42
N SER A 42 19.61 -14.17 3.24
CA SER A 42 20.70 -15.08 2.85
C SER A 42 21.99 -14.34 2.47
N LYS A 43 21.91 -13.06 2.15
CA LYS A 43 23.04 -12.17 1.84
C LYS A 43 23.29 -11.12 2.92
N PHE A 44 22.66 -11.25 4.07
CA PHE A 44 23.01 -10.48 5.27
C PHE A 44 24.15 -11.20 6.00
N VAL A 45 25.34 -10.59 6.02
CA VAL A 45 26.56 -11.24 6.53
C VAL A 45 27.14 -10.43 7.67
N CYS A 46 27.48 -11.07 8.79
CA CYS A 46 28.17 -10.42 9.91
C CYS A 46 29.62 -10.88 10.02
N ASN A 47 30.52 -9.99 10.48
CA ASN A 47 31.95 -10.29 10.67
C ASN A 47 32.24 -11.17 11.90
N THR A 48 31.55 -12.31 12.02
CA THR A 48 31.66 -13.21 13.16
C THR A 48 31.48 -14.67 12.75
N GLN A 49 32.12 -15.57 13.47
CA GLN A 49 31.95 -17.03 13.32
C GLN A 49 30.93 -17.60 14.32
N GLN A 50 30.28 -16.74 15.12
CA GLN A 50 29.34 -17.16 16.14
C GLN A 50 28.01 -17.61 15.53
N PRO A 51 27.60 -18.89 15.71
CA PRO A 51 26.32 -19.37 15.20
C PRO A 51 25.13 -18.60 15.80
N GLY A 52 24.18 -18.24 14.94
CA GLY A 52 22.95 -17.55 15.32
C GLY A 52 23.07 -16.03 15.49
N CYS A 53 24.28 -15.46 15.50
CA CYS A 53 24.46 -14.01 15.58
C CYS A 53 23.84 -13.28 14.36
N GLU A 54 24.07 -13.78 13.15
CA GLU A 54 23.47 -13.21 11.92
C GLU A 54 21.93 -13.17 11.99
N ASN A 55 21.30 -14.25 12.45
CA ASN A 55 19.85 -14.34 12.55
C ASN A 55 19.26 -13.28 13.50
N VAL A 56 19.84 -13.10 14.69
CA VAL A 56 19.33 -12.13 15.67
C VAL A 56 19.64 -10.68 15.26
N CYS A 57 20.75 -10.45 14.56
CA CYS A 57 21.10 -9.13 14.07
C CYS A 57 20.24 -8.72 12.88
N TYR A 58 19.93 -9.66 11.98
CA TYR A 58 18.99 -9.44 10.89
C TYR A 58 17.58 -9.10 11.43
N ASP A 59 17.08 -9.87 12.39
CA ASP A 59 15.79 -9.61 13.05
C ASP A 59 15.74 -8.23 13.73
N ALA A 60 16.84 -7.82 14.38
CA ALA A 60 16.95 -6.50 14.99
C ALA A 60 17.03 -5.36 13.97
N PHE A 61 17.70 -5.58 12.83
CA PHE A 61 17.84 -4.59 11.75
C PHE A 61 16.54 -4.40 10.96
N ALA A 62 15.90 -5.51 10.56
CA ALA A 62 14.72 -5.51 9.71
C ALA A 62 13.59 -6.34 10.36
N PRO A 63 12.99 -5.85 11.47
CA PRO A 63 11.92 -6.59 12.17
C PRO A 63 10.69 -6.82 11.30
N LEU A 64 10.49 -5.97 10.29
CA LEU A 64 9.54 -6.19 9.20
C LEU A 64 10.23 -5.83 7.89
N SER A 65 10.26 -6.74 6.91
CA SER A 65 10.83 -6.43 5.60
C SER A 65 9.95 -5.46 4.80
N HIS A 66 10.57 -4.65 3.94
CA HIS A 66 9.90 -3.62 3.15
C HIS A 66 8.80 -4.19 2.27
N VAL A 67 9.05 -5.34 1.64
CA VAL A 67 8.06 -6.02 0.78
C VAL A 67 6.82 -6.42 1.57
N ARG A 68 7.00 -6.98 2.78
CA ARG A 68 5.87 -7.33 3.66
C ARG A 68 5.08 -6.09 4.03
N PHE A 69 5.76 -5.00 4.40
CA PHE A 69 5.12 -3.71 4.68
C PHE A 69 4.27 -3.21 3.50
N TRP A 70 4.80 -3.22 2.27
CA TRP A 70 4.07 -2.77 1.09
C TRP A 70 2.89 -3.67 0.72
N ILE A 71 3.02 -4.99 0.92
CA ILE A 71 1.89 -5.92 0.73
C ILE A 71 0.76 -5.56 1.70
N PHE A 72 1.06 -5.37 2.99
CA PHE A 72 0.06 -4.96 3.97
C PHE A 72 -0.57 -3.60 3.62
N GLN A 73 0.24 -2.64 3.16
CA GLN A 73 -0.26 -1.35 2.70
C GLN A 73 -1.26 -1.50 1.54
N ILE A 74 -0.92 -2.27 0.51
CA ILE A 74 -1.80 -2.49 -0.65
C ILE A 74 -3.14 -3.09 -0.21
N ILE A 75 -3.12 -4.13 0.63
CA ILE A 75 -4.33 -4.81 1.12
C ILE A 75 -5.22 -3.83 1.90
N MET A 76 -4.64 -3.10 2.84
CA MET A 76 -5.37 -2.16 3.70
C MET A 76 -5.95 -0.99 2.89
N VAL A 77 -5.19 -0.43 1.95
CA VAL A 77 -5.62 0.67 1.08
C VAL A 77 -6.68 0.22 0.07
N ALA A 78 -6.64 -1.03 -0.40
CA ALA A 78 -7.64 -1.59 -1.31
C ALA A 78 -8.98 -1.87 -0.62
N THR A 79 -8.96 -2.20 0.68
CA THR A 79 -10.15 -2.63 1.43
C THR A 79 -11.30 -1.60 1.40
N PRO A 80 -11.11 -0.29 1.67
CA PRO A 80 -12.18 0.70 1.53
C PRO A 80 -12.82 0.74 0.15
N SER A 81 -12.03 0.54 -0.91
CA SER A 81 -12.51 0.55 -2.29
C SER A 81 -13.38 -0.69 -2.57
N VAL A 82 -12.94 -1.87 -2.13
CA VAL A 82 -13.72 -3.12 -2.25
C VAL A 82 -15.03 -3.04 -1.45
N LEU A 83 -14.97 -2.51 -0.22
CA LEU A 83 -16.16 -2.31 0.61
C LEU A 83 -17.15 -1.33 -0.02
N TYR A 84 -16.67 -0.22 -0.59
CA TYR A 84 -17.52 0.72 -1.31
C TYR A 84 -18.19 0.09 -2.53
N LEU A 85 -17.45 -0.69 -3.33
CA LEU A 85 -18.00 -1.41 -4.48
C LEU A 85 -19.07 -2.43 -4.04
N GLY A 86 -18.78 -3.22 -2.99
CA GLY A 86 -19.75 -4.15 -2.41
C GLY A 86 -21.02 -3.45 -1.92
N PHE A 87 -20.87 -2.33 -1.20
CA PHE A 87 -21.98 -1.50 -0.74
C PHE A 87 -22.80 -0.94 -1.91
N ALA A 88 -22.15 -0.40 -2.93
CA ALA A 88 -22.79 0.16 -4.11
C ALA A 88 -23.57 -0.92 -4.88
N MET A 89 -22.97 -2.10 -5.10
CA MET A 89 -23.65 -3.23 -5.74
C MET A 89 -24.85 -3.71 -4.94
N HIS A 90 -24.72 -3.89 -3.62
CA HIS A 90 -25.82 -4.31 -2.75
C HIS A 90 -26.97 -3.29 -2.76
N ARG A 91 -26.65 -1.99 -2.70
CA ARG A 91 -27.64 -0.91 -2.80
C ARG A 91 -28.36 -0.92 -4.15
N ILE A 92 -27.63 -1.05 -5.25
CA ILE A 92 -28.19 -1.10 -6.61
C ILE A 92 -29.12 -2.30 -6.79
N ALA A 93 -28.73 -3.48 -6.28
CA ALA A 93 -29.54 -4.69 -6.35
C ALA A 93 -30.87 -4.59 -5.57
N ARG A 94 -30.91 -3.79 -4.49
CA ARG A 94 -32.08 -3.63 -3.61
C ARG A 94 -33.03 -2.50 -4.01
N MET A 95 -32.72 -1.70 -5.04
CA MET A 95 -33.60 -0.57 -5.40
C MET A 95 -34.90 -1.03 -6.08
N PRO A 96 -36.08 -0.58 -5.60
CA PRO A 96 -37.38 -1.04 -6.11
C PRO A 96 -37.58 -0.65 -7.58
N GLU A 97 -38.20 -1.54 -8.37
CA GLU A 97 -38.45 -1.33 -9.81
C GLU A 97 -39.19 -0.03 -10.13
N SER A 98 -40.05 0.45 -9.24
CA SER A 98 -40.77 1.73 -9.37
C SER A 98 -39.83 2.93 -9.44
N SER A 99 -38.70 2.90 -8.71
CA SER A 99 -37.64 3.91 -8.78
C SER A 99 -36.77 3.72 -10.02
N ARG A 100 -36.64 2.49 -10.51
CA ARG A 100 -35.88 2.12 -11.72
C ARG A 100 -36.61 2.49 -13.03
N ARG A 101 -37.95 2.53 -13.00
CA ARG A 101 -38.83 2.95 -14.12
C ARG A 101 -39.11 4.45 -14.17
N ARG A 102 -39.06 5.16 -13.03
CA ARG A 102 -39.24 6.63 -12.96
C ARG A 102 -37.99 7.43 -13.35
N ALA A 103 -36.82 6.82 -13.39
CA ALA A 103 -35.61 7.47 -13.89
C ALA A 103 -35.63 7.47 -15.43
N PRO A 104 -35.66 8.64 -16.12
CA PRO A 104 -35.50 8.68 -17.57
C PRO A 104 -34.17 8.01 -17.96
N ALA A 105 -34.09 7.45 -19.18
CA ALA A 105 -32.88 6.76 -19.67
C ALA A 105 -31.60 7.65 -19.55
N SER A 106 -31.76 8.97 -19.59
CA SER A 106 -30.72 9.98 -19.38
C SER A 106 -30.27 10.18 -17.92
N GLN A 107 -31.04 9.72 -16.94
CA GLN A 107 -30.81 9.89 -15.50
C GLN A 107 -30.48 8.59 -14.77
N ARG A 108 -30.37 7.46 -15.47
CA ARG A 108 -29.91 6.18 -14.91
C ARG A 108 -28.52 6.25 -14.27
N GLY A 109 -27.74 7.32 -14.51
CA GLY A 109 -26.48 7.64 -13.83
C GLY A 109 -26.58 8.60 -12.62
N ARG A 110 -27.78 9.12 -12.31
CA ARG A 110 -28.06 10.09 -11.22
C ARG A 110 -29.07 9.49 -10.23
N MET A 111 -28.77 8.31 -9.71
CA MET A 111 -29.59 7.66 -8.67
C MET A 111 -29.47 8.42 -7.32
N PRO A 112 -30.47 8.37 -6.40
CA PRO A 112 -30.52 9.20 -5.19
C PRO A 112 -29.18 9.20 -4.43
N GLN A 113 -28.52 10.35 -4.47
CA GLN A 113 -27.07 10.48 -4.32
C GLN A 113 -26.61 10.52 -2.86
N ASP A 114 -27.46 10.87 -1.90
CA ASP A 114 -26.96 11.29 -0.58
C ASP A 114 -26.22 10.18 0.17
N GLY A 115 -26.75 8.95 0.14
CA GLY A 115 -26.12 7.79 0.78
C GLY A 115 -24.91 7.24 0.02
N LEU A 116 -24.95 7.26 -1.32
CA LEU A 116 -23.87 6.72 -2.16
C LEU A 116 -22.71 7.70 -2.25
N MET A 117 -22.98 9.00 -2.37
CA MET A 117 -22.00 10.08 -2.35
C MET A 117 -21.32 10.17 -0.99
N ARG A 118 -22.05 10.04 0.12
CA ARG A 118 -21.43 9.99 1.46
C ARG A 118 -20.51 8.79 1.63
N ALA A 119 -20.93 7.60 1.19
CA ALA A 119 -20.07 6.41 1.20
C ALA A 119 -18.86 6.57 0.24
N TYR A 120 -19.07 7.24 -0.91
CA TYR A 120 -18.00 7.57 -1.85
C TYR A 120 -16.98 8.51 -1.21
N VAL A 121 -17.41 9.60 -0.58
CA VAL A 121 -16.48 10.51 0.11
C VAL A 121 -15.79 9.81 1.28
N LEU A 122 -16.51 9.02 2.09
CA LEU A 122 -15.93 8.28 3.20
C LEU A 122 -14.85 7.30 2.75
N HIS A 123 -15.08 6.51 1.69
CA HIS A 123 -14.06 5.57 1.22
C HIS A 123 -12.81 6.29 0.71
N LEU A 124 -12.96 7.42 0.02
CA LEU A 124 -11.83 8.23 -0.45
C LEU A 124 -11.03 8.80 0.73
N LEU A 125 -11.72 9.31 1.76
CA LEU A 125 -11.08 9.82 2.97
C LEU A 125 -10.34 8.71 3.72
N CYS A 126 -10.99 7.57 3.97
CA CYS A 126 -10.34 6.43 4.61
C CYS A 126 -9.12 5.94 3.83
N ARG A 127 -9.23 5.85 2.50
CA ARG A 127 -8.10 5.47 1.65
C ARG A 127 -6.95 6.48 1.74
N SER A 128 -7.26 7.78 1.66
CA SER A 128 -6.25 8.84 1.76
C SER A 128 -5.53 8.81 3.11
N LEU A 129 -6.29 8.64 4.21
CA LEU A 129 -5.72 8.56 5.55
C LEU A 129 -4.81 7.34 5.73
N LEU A 130 -5.22 6.18 5.21
CA LEU A 130 -4.38 4.97 5.23
C LEU A 130 -3.10 5.18 4.43
N GLU A 131 -3.18 5.72 3.22
CA GLU A 131 -1.98 6.01 2.41
C GLU A 131 -1.01 6.95 3.13
N THR A 132 -1.51 8.04 3.73
CA THR A 132 -0.69 8.97 4.52
C THR A 132 -0.09 8.30 5.76
N ALA A 133 -0.86 7.46 6.47
CA ALA A 133 -0.38 6.75 7.64
C ALA A 133 0.74 5.76 7.30
N PHE A 134 0.58 4.98 6.22
CA PHE A 134 1.65 4.07 5.76
C PHE A 134 2.85 4.84 5.21
N LEU A 135 2.66 5.97 4.51
CA LEU A 135 3.78 6.81 4.08
C LEU A 135 4.61 7.32 5.28
N PHE A 136 3.92 7.78 6.33
CA PHE A 136 4.57 8.20 7.56
C PHE A 136 5.24 7.03 8.30
N GLY A 137 4.58 5.87 8.35
CA GLY A 137 5.14 4.65 8.92
C GLY A 137 6.40 4.19 8.20
N GLN A 138 6.43 4.23 6.86
CA GLN A 138 7.61 3.92 6.06
C GLN A 138 8.79 4.82 6.45
N TYR A 139 8.54 6.12 6.54
CA TYR A 139 9.56 7.10 6.91
C TYR A 139 10.13 6.84 8.32
N LEU A 140 9.27 6.51 9.29
CA LEU A 140 9.70 6.23 10.66
C LEU A 140 10.46 4.91 10.80
N LEU A 141 10.04 3.86 10.10
CA LEU A 141 10.62 2.52 10.21
C LEU A 141 11.91 2.37 9.40
N TYR A 142 11.93 2.88 8.18
CA TYR A 142 12.96 2.57 7.19
C TYR A 142 13.82 3.77 6.78
N ARG A 143 13.37 4.99 7.10
CA ARG A 143 13.95 6.25 6.59
C ARG A 143 14.00 6.28 5.06
N PHE A 144 14.82 7.16 4.49
CA PHE A 144 14.94 7.36 3.03
C PHE A 144 16.11 6.61 2.40
N GLU A 145 16.99 6.02 3.20
CA GLU A 145 18.21 5.38 2.71
C GLU A 145 18.51 4.16 3.56
N VAL A 146 18.80 3.04 2.89
CA VAL A 146 19.19 1.80 3.53
C VAL A 146 20.70 1.82 3.76
N SER A 147 21.11 1.87 5.04
CA SER A 147 22.54 1.83 5.37
C SER A 147 23.19 0.52 4.91
N PRO A 148 24.40 0.58 4.31
CA PRO A 148 25.09 -0.62 3.82
C PRO A 148 25.61 -1.52 4.95
N SER A 149 25.78 -0.97 6.15
CA SER A 149 26.22 -1.67 7.34
C SER A 149 25.31 -1.43 8.54
N TYR A 150 25.25 -2.41 9.43
CA TYR A 150 24.51 -2.38 10.68
C TYR A 150 25.39 -2.89 11.82
N VAL A 151 25.51 -2.09 12.88
CA VAL A 151 26.32 -2.43 14.06
C VAL A 151 25.42 -3.12 15.08
N CYS A 152 25.76 -4.36 15.45
CA CYS A 152 24.92 -5.22 16.27
C CYS A 152 25.62 -5.70 17.55
N SER A 153 24.92 -5.66 18.68
CA SER A 153 25.42 -6.13 19.99
C SER A 153 24.42 -7.05 20.72
N ARG A 154 23.56 -7.77 19.98
CA ARG A 154 22.54 -8.68 20.51
C ARG A 154 23.14 -10.04 20.87
N SER A 155 22.66 -10.68 21.94
CA SER A 155 22.96 -12.10 22.22
C SER A 155 22.44 -12.98 21.08
N PRO A 156 23.21 -13.97 20.55
CA PRO A 156 24.42 -14.57 21.12
C PRO A 156 25.76 -13.99 20.60
N CYS A 157 25.79 -12.78 20.02
CA CYS A 157 27.02 -12.21 19.48
C CYS A 157 28.08 -11.96 20.59
N PRO A 158 29.36 -12.31 20.36
CA PRO A 158 30.40 -12.28 21.39
C PRO A 158 30.84 -10.87 21.79
N HIS A 159 30.67 -9.91 20.89
CA HIS A 159 30.97 -8.49 21.05
C HIS A 159 30.14 -7.72 20.02
N THR A 160 30.37 -6.41 19.90
CA THR A 160 29.78 -5.59 18.86
C THR A 160 30.34 -5.99 17.49
N VAL A 161 29.49 -6.50 16.61
CA VAL A 161 29.85 -6.98 15.27
C VAL A 161 29.29 -6.04 14.21
N ASP A 162 29.98 -5.99 13.07
CA ASP A 162 29.52 -5.30 11.87
C ASP A 162 28.84 -6.29 10.93
N CYS A 163 27.61 -5.97 10.56
CA CYS A 163 26.84 -6.72 9.58
C CYS A 163 26.64 -5.89 8.30
N PHE A 164 26.60 -6.55 7.16
CA PHE A 164 26.52 -5.93 5.84
C PHE A 164 25.22 -6.31 5.15
N VAL A 165 24.52 -5.31 4.62
CA VAL A 165 23.20 -5.44 4.01
C VAL A 165 23.34 -5.72 2.51
N SER A 166 22.57 -6.67 1.98
CA SER A 166 22.52 -6.94 0.54
C SER A 166 21.89 -5.79 -0.24
N ARG A 167 22.54 -5.37 -1.34
CA ARG A 167 22.01 -4.40 -2.34
C ARG A 167 21.42 -3.11 -1.73
N PRO A 168 22.15 -2.39 -0.85
CA PRO A 168 21.60 -1.24 -0.12
C PRO A 168 21.18 -0.10 -1.07
N THR A 169 21.95 0.13 -2.15
CA THR A 169 21.62 1.13 -3.17
C THR A 169 20.38 0.76 -3.99
N GLU A 170 20.27 -0.49 -4.45
CA GLU A 170 19.09 -0.96 -5.19
C GLU A 170 17.82 -0.93 -4.33
N LYS A 171 17.93 -1.21 -3.02
CA LYS A 171 16.80 -1.10 -2.07
C LYS A 171 16.40 0.34 -1.75
N THR A 172 17.33 1.28 -1.92
CA THR A 172 17.09 2.71 -1.67
C THR A 172 16.38 3.38 -2.84
N ILE A 173 16.61 2.92 -4.08
CA ILE A 173 15.95 3.40 -5.31
C ILE A 173 14.50 2.92 -5.37
#